data_AF-A0A2H0D2I3-F1
#
_entry.id   AF-A0A2H0D2I3-F1
#
_cell.length_a   1.000
_cell.length_b   1.000
_cell.length_c   1.000
_cell.angle_alpha   90.00
_cell.angle_beta   90.00
_cell.angle_gamma   90.00
#
_symmetry.space_group_name_H-M   'P 1'
#
loop_
_entity.id
_entity.type
_entity.pdbx_description
1 polymer ?
#
loop_
_entity_poly.entity_id
_entity_poly.type
_entity_poly.pdbx_seq_one_letter_code
_entity_poly.pdbx_strand_id
1 'polypeptide(L)'
;MLAKAASKPPSATPAIASINGKMLSIELKPNQVYDVDDLKAGQNFRYLSFNGSFSHRVDKGDGQACWGLIDNNLPFSADYAGKLQVRAGNTPVKLTVNIKRSILFERRR
;
A
#
# COMPACT_ATOMS: atom_id res chain seq x y z
N MET A 1 43.54 -10.63 24.30
CA MET A 1 42.83 -10.29 23.05
C MET A 1 41.34 -10.10 23.39
N LEU A 2 40.83 -8.86 23.39
CA LEU A 2 39.40 -8.60 23.66
C LEU A 2 38.65 -8.51 22.33
N ALA A 3 37.72 -9.43 22.08
CA ALA A 3 36.82 -9.38 20.94
C ALA A 3 35.77 -8.28 21.17
N LYS A 4 35.87 -7.19 20.40
CA LYS A 4 34.87 -6.12 20.37
C LYS A 4 33.66 -6.64 19.58
N ALA A 5 32.57 -6.93 20.29
CA ALA A 5 31.30 -7.32 19.68
C ALA A 5 30.87 -6.24 18.67
N ALA A 6 30.79 -6.62 17.39
CA ALA A 6 30.27 -5.76 16.35
C ALA A 6 28.77 -5.57 16.59
N SER A 7 28.40 -4.39 17.07
CA SER A 7 27.01 -3.94 17.16
C SER A 7 26.43 -3.96 15.76
N LYS A 8 25.54 -4.90 15.46
CA LYS A 8 24.73 -4.89 14.24
C LYS A 8 24.08 -3.50 14.15
N PRO A 9 24.26 -2.73 13.06
CA PRO A 9 23.61 -1.43 12.95
C PRO A 9 22.12 -1.63 13.16
N PRO A 10 21.44 -0.75 13.92
CA PRO A 10 19.99 -0.83 14.03
C PRO A 10 19.44 -0.87 12.60
N SER A 11 18.66 -1.91 12.31
CA SER A 11 17.94 -2.00 11.05
C SER A 11 17.07 -0.77 11.01
N ALA A 12 17.51 0.25 10.26
CA ALA A 12 16.79 1.49 10.10
C ALA A 12 15.50 1.10 9.40
N THR A 13 14.44 0.90 10.17
CA THR A 13 13.09 0.84 9.63
C THR A 13 12.95 2.12 8.82
N PRO A 14 12.76 2.04 7.49
CA PRO A 14 12.72 3.24 6.66
C PRO A 14 11.71 4.19 7.27
N ALA A 15 12.12 5.44 7.54
CA ALA A 15 11.22 6.45 8.03
C ALA A 15 9.98 6.45 7.12
N ILE A 16 8.82 6.16 7.71
CA ILE A 16 7.57 6.05 6.97
C ILE A 16 7.31 7.43 6.38
N ALA A 17 7.71 7.66 5.13
CA ALA A 17 7.33 8.82 4.35
C ALA A 17 5.80 8.96 4.43
N SER A 18 5.36 9.87 5.30
CA SER A 18 3.96 10.12 5.57
C SER A 18 3.43 10.93 4.41
N ILE A 19 2.55 10.32 3.62
CA ILE A 19 1.82 11.06 2.58
C ILE A 19 0.61 11.72 3.27
N ASN A 20 0.39 13.02 3.07
CA ASN A 20 -0.82 13.66 3.58
C ASN A 20 -2.02 13.15 2.76
N GLY A 21 -2.82 12.27 3.35
CA GLY A 21 -3.79 11.44 2.64
C GLY A 21 -4.93 10.93 3.53
N LYS A 22 -5.89 10.26 2.89
CA LYS A 22 -7.02 9.59 3.53
C LYS A 22 -6.53 8.24 4.07
N MET A 23 -6.70 8.01 5.37
CA MET A 23 -6.44 6.70 5.97
C MET A 23 -7.68 5.83 5.89
N LEU A 24 -7.50 4.58 5.45
CA LEU A 24 -8.52 3.55 5.37
C LEU A 24 -8.00 2.28 6.06
N SER A 25 -8.83 1.66 6.87
CA SER A 25 -8.54 0.38 7.52
C SER A 25 -9.47 -0.69 6.98
N ILE A 26 -8.90 -1.81 6.54
CA ILE A 26 -9.63 -2.91 5.92
C ILE A 26 -9.28 -4.22 6.65
N GLU A 27 -10.30 -5.04 6.91
CA GLU A 27 -10.13 -6.42 7.35
C GLU A 27 -10.45 -7.38 6.20
N LEU A 28 -9.42 -8.08 5.73
CA LEU A 28 -9.50 -9.05 4.66
C LEU A 28 -9.82 -10.43 5.22
N LYS A 29 -10.90 -11.03 4.75
CA LYS A 29 -11.15 -12.46 4.93
C LYS A 29 -10.30 -13.29 3.97
N PRO A 30 -9.96 -14.54 4.34
CA PRO A 30 -9.22 -15.44 3.46
C PRO A 30 -9.87 -15.58 2.08
N ASN A 31 -9.05 -15.55 1.03
CA ASN A 31 -9.48 -15.78 -0.36
C ASN A 31 -10.56 -14.83 -0.90
N GLN A 32 -10.73 -13.65 -0.29
CA GLN A 32 -11.66 -12.61 -0.76
C GLN A 32 -10.92 -11.40 -1.32
N VAL A 33 -11.47 -10.83 -2.40
CA VAL A 33 -11.04 -9.57 -3.00
C VAL A 33 -11.88 -8.44 -2.45
N TYR A 34 -11.24 -7.33 -2.10
CA TYR A 34 -11.89 -6.13 -1.58
C TYR A 34 -11.51 -4.91 -2.41
N ASP A 35 -12.51 -4.11 -2.75
CA ASP A 35 -12.34 -2.77 -3.32
C ASP A 35 -12.04 -1.78 -2.18
N VAL A 36 -10.91 -1.07 -2.27
CA VAL A 36 -10.42 -0.14 -1.24
C VAL A 36 -10.84 1.29 -1.54
N ASP A 37 -10.53 1.78 -2.73
CA ASP A 37 -10.85 3.14 -3.19
C ASP A 37 -10.71 3.22 -4.72
N ASP A 38 -11.33 4.22 -5.32
CA ASP A 38 -11.14 4.57 -6.72
C ASP A 38 -9.94 5.53 -6.85
N LEU A 39 -8.87 5.06 -7.48
CA LEU A 39 -7.65 5.82 -7.70
C LEU A 39 -7.69 6.58 -9.03
N LYS A 40 -7.10 7.77 -9.03
CA LYS A 40 -6.74 8.51 -10.25
C LYS A 40 -5.34 8.09 -10.72
N ALA A 41 -5.08 8.23 -12.03
CA ALA A 41 -3.74 8.06 -12.57
C ALA A 41 -2.74 9.02 -11.88
N GLY A 42 -1.58 8.50 -11.51
CA GLY A 42 -0.54 9.22 -10.76
C GLY A 42 -0.87 9.45 -9.28
N GLN A 43 -1.96 8.89 -8.75
CA GLN A 43 -2.29 9.01 -7.34
C GLN A 43 -1.42 8.06 -6.51
N ASN A 44 -0.83 8.59 -5.44
CA ASN A 44 0.07 7.82 -4.59
C ASN A 44 -0.69 7.20 -3.42
N PHE A 45 -0.34 5.97 -3.07
CA PHE A 45 -0.87 5.30 -1.89
C PHE A 45 0.22 4.45 -1.23
N ARG A 46 0.04 4.15 0.04
CA ARG A 46 1.00 3.38 0.85
C ARG A 46 0.27 2.57 1.91
N TYR A 47 0.68 1.32 2.09
CA TYR A 47 0.25 0.52 3.23
C TYR A 47 1.09 0.91 4.45
N LEU A 48 0.46 1.30 5.55
CA LEU A 48 1.14 1.78 6.75
C LEU A 48 1.38 0.65 7.76
N SER A 49 0.44 -0.28 7.85
CA SER A 49 0.50 -1.41 8.76
C SER A 49 -0.29 -2.58 8.19
N PHE A 50 0.19 -3.79 8.46
CA PHE A 50 -0.54 -5.03 8.18
C PHE A 50 0.03 -6.17 9.02
N ASN A 51 -0.79 -7.19 9.30
CA ASN A 51 -0.42 -8.33 10.15
C ASN A 51 -0.18 -9.65 9.38
N GLY A 52 0.03 -9.57 8.06
CA GLY A 52 0.26 -10.76 7.24
C GLY A 52 0.49 -10.43 5.77
N SER A 53 0.58 -11.48 4.94
CA SER A 53 0.81 -11.36 3.50
C SER A 53 -0.49 -11.15 2.74
N PHE A 54 -0.50 -10.17 1.83
CA PHE A 54 -1.60 -9.90 0.93
C PHE A 54 -1.05 -9.44 -0.43
N SER A 55 -1.89 -9.47 -1.44
CA SER A 55 -1.58 -8.92 -2.76
C SER A 55 -2.48 -7.72 -3.03
N HIS A 56 -2.00 -6.80 -3.87
CA HIS A 56 -2.79 -5.69 -4.39
C HIS A 56 -2.77 -5.65 -5.91
N ARG A 57 -3.70 -4.91 -6.49
CA ARG A 57 -3.66 -4.44 -7.87
C ARG A 57 -4.46 -3.15 -7.99
N VAL A 58 -4.25 -2.41 -9.06
CA VAL A 58 -5.18 -1.37 -9.50
C VAL A 58 -5.93 -1.96 -10.68
N ASP A 59 -7.25 -2.13 -10.59
CA ASP A 59 -8.05 -2.68 -11.68
C ASP A 59 -8.73 -1.54 -12.45
N LYS A 60 -8.38 -1.37 -13.73
CA LYS A 60 -9.02 -0.40 -14.62
C LYS A 60 -10.27 -0.95 -15.32
N GLY A 61 -10.67 -2.18 -15.01
CA GLY A 61 -11.88 -2.82 -15.54
C GLY A 61 -11.67 -3.55 -16.87
N ASP A 62 -10.43 -3.74 -17.33
CA ASP A 62 -10.12 -4.49 -18.54
C ASP A 62 -9.73 -5.96 -18.27
N GLY A 63 -9.68 -6.36 -17.00
CA GLY A 63 -9.33 -7.71 -16.58
C GLY A 63 -7.84 -8.06 -16.71
N GLN A 64 -6.98 -7.14 -17.14
CA GLN A 64 -5.55 -7.41 -17.34
C GLN A 64 -4.67 -7.07 -16.13
N ALA A 65 -5.24 -6.47 -15.08
CA ALA A 65 -4.50 -6.06 -13.90
C ALA A 65 -3.93 -7.27 -13.13
N CYS A 66 -2.60 -7.39 -13.13
CA CYS A 66 -1.86 -8.41 -12.39
C CYS A 66 -1.82 -8.11 -10.88
N TRP A 67 -1.84 -9.17 -10.08
CA TRP A 67 -1.68 -9.09 -8.62
C TRP A 67 -0.19 -9.00 -8.26
N GLY A 68 0.20 -7.92 -7.58
CA GLY A 68 1.52 -7.73 -6.99
C GLY A 68 1.53 -8.12 -5.51
N LEU A 69 2.61 -8.77 -5.06
CA LEU A 69 2.89 -8.90 -3.63
C LEU A 69 3.46 -7.59 -3.09
N ILE A 70 3.08 -7.23 -1.87
CA ILE A 70 3.56 -6.00 -1.23
C ILE A 70 4.93 -6.23 -0.59
N ASP A 71 5.89 -5.40 -0.99
CA ASP A 71 7.14 -5.16 -0.26
C ASP A 71 7.16 -3.68 0.16
N ASN A 72 7.00 -3.41 1.46
CA ASN A 72 6.47 -2.14 1.94
C ASN A 72 7.53 -1.06 2.25
N ASN A 73 8.53 -0.92 1.38
CA ASN A 73 9.60 0.07 1.59
C ASN A 73 9.30 1.44 0.99
N LEU A 74 8.40 1.56 0.00
CA LEU A 74 8.13 2.79 -0.73
C LEU A 74 6.64 3.01 -1.01
N PRO A 75 6.17 4.27 -1.17
CA PRO A 75 4.83 4.55 -1.68
C PRO A 75 4.68 4.07 -3.12
N PHE A 76 3.48 3.60 -3.47
CA PHE A 76 3.10 3.19 -4.81
C PHE A 76 2.41 4.35 -5.52
N SER A 77 2.56 4.41 -6.84
CA SER A 77 1.80 5.32 -7.72
C SER A 77 0.89 4.46 -8.60
N ALA A 78 -0.37 4.85 -8.72
CA ALA A 78 -1.26 4.21 -9.69
C ALA A 78 -0.86 4.64 -11.11
N ASP A 79 -0.46 3.70 -11.95
CA ASP A 79 -0.09 4.00 -13.34
C ASP A 79 -1.28 4.51 -14.16
N TYR A 80 -2.50 4.15 -13.76
CA TYR A 80 -3.75 4.51 -14.41
C TYR A 80 -4.87 4.72 -13.39
N ALA A 81 -5.98 5.31 -13.84
CA ALA A 81 -7.18 5.41 -13.03
C ALA A 81 -7.89 4.04 -12.95
N GLY A 82 -8.36 3.68 -11.76
CA GLY A 82 -8.97 2.38 -11.52
C GLY A 82 -9.18 2.09 -10.04
N LYS A 83 -9.74 0.93 -9.73
CA LYS A 83 -10.04 0.51 -8.36
C LYS A 83 -8.81 -0.12 -7.70
N LEU A 84 -8.39 0.41 -6.57
CA LEU A 84 -7.42 -0.27 -5.73
C LEU A 84 -8.08 -1.49 -5.11
N GLN A 85 -7.59 -2.67 -5.45
CA GLN A 85 -8.08 -3.93 -4.94
C GLN A 85 -7.01 -4.64 -4.14
N VAL A 86 -7.43 -5.31 -3.07
CA VAL A 86 -6.56 -6.11 -2.22
C VAL A 86 -7.17 -7.48 -1.98
N ARG A 87 -6.33 -8.48 -1.80
CA ARG A 87 -6.76 -9.82 -1.39
C ARG A 87 -5.75 -10.46 -0.44
N ALA A 88 -6.27 -11.13 0.57
CA ALA A 88 -5.46 -11.99 1.42
C ALA A 88 -5.29 -13.38 0.79
N GLY A 89 -4.26 -14.10 1.22
CA GLY A 89 -4.15 -15.53 0.93
C GLY A 89 -5.09 -16.35 1.81
N ASN A 90 -4.55 -17.40 2.44
CA ASN A 90 -5.33 -18.32 3.27
C ASN A 90 -5.56 -17.85 4.71
N THR A 91 -4.98 -16.72 5.11
CA THR A 91 -5.11 -16.18 6.47
C THR A 91 -5.78 -14.80 6.43
N PRO A 92 -6.56 -14.44 7.47
CA PRO A 92 -7.15 -13.11 7.56
C PRO A 92 -6.05 -12.06 7.77
N VAL A 93 -6.20 -10.90 7.12
CA VAL A 93 -5.24 -9.80 7.20
C VAL A 93 -5.96 -8.51 7.54
N LYS A 94 -5.48 -7.78 8.54
CA LYS A 94 -5.87 -6.40 8.80
C LYS A 94 -4.80 -5.52 8.20
N LEU A 95 -5.21 -4.49 7.46
CA LEU A 95 -4.30 -3.52 6.88
C LEU A 95 -4.83 -2.11 7.03
N THR A 96 -3.91 -1.16 7.10
CA THR A 96 -4.19 0.27 6.99
C THR A 96 -3.46 0.80 5.76
N VAL A 97 -4.21 1.46 4.88
CA VAL A 97 -3.70 2.11 3.68
C VAL A 97 -3.94 3.61 3.79
N ASN A 98 -2.93 4.37 3.39
CA ASN A 98 -3.00 5.81 3.26
C ASN A 98 -2.99 6.13 1.77
N ILE A 99 -3.94 6.94 1.32
CA ILE A 99 -4.09 7.32 -0.08
C ILE A 99 -3.95 8.84 -0.16
N LYS A 100 -2.90 9.32 -0.84
CA LYS A 100 -2.67 10.76 -1.04
C LYS A 100 -3.87 11.34 -1.75
N ARG A 101 -4.42 12.45 -1.24
CA ARG A 101 -5.49 13.16 -1.97
C ARG A 101 -4.96 13.63 -3.31
N SER A 102 -5.66 13.31 -4.41
CA SER A 102 -5.33 13.90 -5.70
C SER A 102 -5.60 15.40 -5.66
N ILE A 103 -4.55 16.20 -5.84
CA ILE A 103 -4.62 17.67 -5.94
C ILE A 103 -5.08 18.11 -7.35
N LEU A 104 -5.76 17.23 -8.09
CA LEU A 104 -6.37 17.61 -9.36
C LEU A 104 -7.56 18.51 -9.01
N PHE A 105 -7.45 19.80 -9.34
CA PHE A 105 -8.43 20.89 -9.18
C PHE A 105 -8.21 21.92 -8.05
N GLU A 106 -6.97 22.39 -7.85
CA GLU A 106 -6.74 23.70 -7.21
C GLU A 106 -6.01 24.67 -8.15
N ARG A 107 -6.36 24.65 -9.44
CA ARG A 107 -6.10 25.75 -10.37
C ARG A 107 -7.44 26.17 -10.97
N ARG A 108 -7.78 27.45 -10.77
CA ARG A 108 -8.96 28.20 -11.22
C ARG A 108 -10.08 28.37 -10.18
N ARG A 109 -9.89 29.30 -9.26
CA ARG A 109 -10.75 30.49 -9.16
C ARG A 109 -9.88 31.72 -8.94
#